data_AF-B3JIP5-F1
#
_entry.id   AF-B3JIP5-F1
#
_cell.length_a   1.000
_cell.length_b   1.000
_cell.length_c   1.000
_cell.angle_alpha   90.00
_cell.angle_beta   90.00
_cell.angle_gamma   90.00
#
_symmetry.space_group_name_H-M   'P 1'
#
loop_
_entity.id
_entity.type
_entity.pdbx_description
1 polymer ?
#
loop_
_entity_poly.entity_id
_entity_poly.type
_entity_poly.pdbx_seq_one_letter_code
_entity_poly.pdbx_strand_id
1 'polypeptide(L)'
;MDKIKLVVYNEYALGYIMPEQPGKVCTLVDRITLGAPFRTMNEPYFIGKRDTVRLAGRKDFDTFRIVFDGYDNPEIYEYDTAQ
;
A
#
# COMPACT_ATOMS: atom_id res chain seq x y z
N MET A 1 2.61 2.08 -20.35
CA MET A 1 1.70 2.45 -19.24
C MET A 1 2.54 2.36 -17.98
N ASP A 2 2.50 3.37 -17.12
CA ASP A 2 3.20 3.28 -15.84
C ASP A 2 2.50 2.27 -14.94
N LYS A 3 3.26 1.58 -14.10
CA LYS A 3 2.74 0.51 -13.23
C LYS A 3 2.09 1.09 -11.99
N ILE A 4 1.11 0.36 -11.45
CA ILE A 4 0.51 0.67 -10.14
C ILE A 4 1.49 0.20 -9.06
N LYS A 5 1.88 1.08 -8.15
CA LYS A 5 2.84 0.72 -7.10
C LYS A 5 2.10 0.17 -5.90
N LEU A 6 2.41 -1.05 -5.46
CA LEU A 6 1.93 -1.59 -4.19
C LEU A 6 2.83 -1.07 -3.09
N VAL A 7 2.24 -0.48 -2.04
CA VAL A 7 2.99 0.26 -1.03
C VAL A 7 2.49 0.00 0.38
N VAL A 8 3.41 0.15 1.32
CA VAL A 8 3.10 0.30 2.75
C VAL A 8 3.26 1.76 3.12
N TYR A 9 2.21 2.34 3.73
CA TYR A 9 2.18 3.71 4.22
C TYR A 9 2.30 3.72 5.74
N ASN A 10 3.29 4.47 6.26
CA ASN A 10 3.59 4.62 7.68
C ASN A 10 3.68 3.29 8.47
N GLU A 11 4.02 2.19 7.80
CA GLU A 11 4.05 0.82 8.35
C GLU A 11 2.73 0.29 8.93
N TYR A 12 1.60 1.00 8.75
CA TYR A 12 0.31 0.60 9.32
C TYR A 12 -0.81 0.44 8.30
N ALA A 13 -0.59 0.81 7.03
CA ALA A 13 -1.57 0.67 5.97
C ALA A 13 -0.93 0.03 4.73
N LEU A 14 -1.60 -0.96 4.17
CA LEU A 14 -1.26 -1.55 2.88
C LEU A 14 -2.18 -0.94 1.82
N GLY A 15 -1.60 -0.52 0.70
CA GLY A 15 -2.34 0.15 -0.35
C GLY A 15 -1.60 0.15 -1.69
N TYR A 16 -2.08 0.99 -2.59
CA TYR A 16 -1.46 1.19 -3.88
C TYR A 16 -1.48 2.66 -4.31
N ILE A 17 -0.52 3.03 -5.15
CA ILE A 17 -0.41 4.35 -5.77
C ILE A 17 -0.67 4.19 -7.26
N MET A 18 -1.68 4.91 -7.74
CA MET A 18 -1.94 5.06 -9.17
C MET A 18 -0.92 6.05 -9.76
N PRO A 19 -0.30 5.76 -10.92
CA PRO A 19 0.69 6.64 -11.51
C PRO A 19 0.14 8.04 -11.84
N GLU A 20 -1.16 8.16 -12.10
CA GLU A 20 -1.83 9.44 -12.36
C GLU A 20 -2.01 10.29 -11.08
N GLN A 21 -1.88 9.69 -9.89
CA GLN A 21 -2.07 10.36 -8.60
C GLN A 21 -0.96 9.97 -7.61
N PRO A 22 0.31 10.32 -7.88
CA PRO A 22 1.46 9.84 -7.11
C PRO A 22 1.50 10.32 -5.66
N GLY A 23 0.73 11.36 -5.31
CA GLY A 23 0.63 11.90 -3.95
C GLY A 23 -0.44 11.22 -3.08
N LYS A 24 -1.09 10.15 -3.56
CA LYS A 24 -2.16 9.46 -2.85
C LYS A 24 -1.91 7.96 -2.76
N VAL A 25 -2.14 7.41 -1.57
CA VAL A 25 -2.19 5.95 -1.35
C VAL A 25 -3.66 5.55 -1.23
N CYS A 26 -4.15 4.81 -2.22
CA CYS A 26 -5.45 4.14 -2.15
C CYS A 26 -5.33 2.94 -1.20
N THR A 27 -6.14 2.93 -0.15
CA THR A 27 -6.03 1.98 0.95
C THR A 27 -6.69 0.65 0.59
N LEU A 28 -5.95 -0.44 0.68
CA LEU A 28 -6.51 -1.79 0.66
C LEU A 28 -6.96 -2.19 2.07
N VAL A 29 -6.09 -1.95 3.07
CA VAL A 29 -6.39 -2.26 4.46
C VAL A 29 -5.57 -1.40 5.42
N ASP A 30 -6.23 -0.95 6.48
CA ASP A 30 -5.62 -0.32 7.65
C ASP A 30 -5.44 -1.34 8.79
N ARG A 31 -4.35 -1.23 9.54
CA ARG A 31 -4.12 -2.04 10.75
C ARG A 31 -4.02 -1.15 11.98
N ILE A 32 -5.14 -1.04 12.68
CA ILE A 32 -5.24 -0.27 13.93
C ILE A 32 -4.22 -0.76 14.97
N THR A 33 -3.94 -2.07 15.01
CA THR A 33 -2.93 -2.65 15.90
C THR A 33 -1.49 -2.23 15.58
N LEU A 34 -1.24 -1.67 14.40
CA LEU A 34 0.05 -1.12 13.97
C LEU A 34 0.08 0.42 14.07
N GLY A 35 -0.96 1.04 14.62
CA GLY A 35 -1.03 2.50 14.79
C GLY A 35 -1.86 3.22 13.73
N ALA A 36 -2.58 2.51 12.87
CA ALA A 36 -3.50 3.16 11.93
C ALA A 36 -4.61 3.89 12.70
N PRO A 37 -4.96 5.12 12.31
CA PRO A 37 -6.10 5.82 12.89
C PRO A 37 -7.40 5.08 12.61
N PHE A 38 -8.34 5.10 13.56
CA PHE A 38 -9.68 4.57 13.33
C PHE A 38 -10.43 5.46 12.33
N ARG A 39 -10.97 4.87 11.26
CA ARG A 39 -11.69 5.57 10.20
C ARG A 39 -12.97 4.81 9.85
N THR A 40 -14.03 5.56 9.56
CA THR A 40 -15.31 4.99 9.12
C THR A 40 -15.28 4.52 7.66
N MET A 41 -14.42 5.13 6.83
CA MET A 41 -14.26 4.81 5.41
C MET A 41 -12.78 4.75 5.03
N ASN A 42 -12.43 3.85 4.11
CA ASN A 42 -11.07 3.69 3.56
C ASN A 42 -10.77 4.77 2.51
N GLU A 43 -10.77 6.03 2.93
CA GLU A 43 -10.36 7.13 2.06
C GLU A 43 -8.85 7.05 1.78
N PRO A 44 -8.39 7.50 0.58
CA PRO A 44 -6.97 7.53 0.28
C PRO A 44 -6.20 8.40 1.28
N TYR A 45 -5.01 7.95 1.66
CA TYR A 45 -4.06 8.79 2.38
C TYR A 45 -3.41 9.77 1.41
N PHE A 46 -3.30 11.03 1.83
CA PHE A 46 -2.49 12.03 1.13
C PHE A 46 -1.09 12.02 1.73
N ILE A 47 -0.07 11.82 0.89
CA ILE A 47 1.31 11.70 1.35
C ILE A 47 1.82 13.08 1.77
N GLY A 48 2.02 13.27 3.07
CA GLY A 48 2.62 14.45 3.66
C GLY A 48 4.14 14.35 3.77
N LYS A 49 4.78 15.49 4.10
CA LYS A 49 6.26 15.58 4.25
C LYS A 49 6.84 14.71 5.37
N ARG A 50 6.01 14.27 6.32
CA ARG A 50 6.44 13.47 7.49
C ARG A 50 6.06 12.00 7.36
N ASP A 51 5.36 11.63 6.30
CA ASP A 51 4.91 10.27 6.09
C ASP A 51 5.99 9.45 5.40
N THR A 52 6.00 8.16 5.68
CA THR A 52 6.85 7.18 5.00
C THR A 52 6.01 6.34 4.06
N VAL A 53 6.56 6.08 2.88
CA VAL A 53 5.99 5.18 1.88
C VAL A 53 7.12 4.35 1.30
N ARG A 54 6.95 3.04 1.32
CA ARG A 54 7.86 2.09 0.67
C ARG A 54 7.08 1.11 -0.19
N LEU A 55 7.75 0.50 -1.16
CA LEU A 55 7.16 -0.62 -1.89
C LEU A 55 6.82 -1.74 -0.91
N ALA A 56 5.64 -2.34 -1.10
CA ALA A 56 5.21 -3.51 -0.37
C ALA A 56 5.88 -4.74 -0.96
N GLY A 57 6.33 -5.66 -0.12
CA GLY A 57 6.76 -7.01 -0.50
C GLY A 57 5.72 -8.06 -0.18
N ARG A 58 5.97 -9.32 -0.54
CA ARG A 58 4.99 -10.41 -0.30
C ARG A 58 4.71 -10.60 1.20
N LYS A 59 5.73 -10.44 2.05
CA LYS A 59 5.58 -10.53 3.51
C LYS A 59 4.65 -9.47 4.12
N ASP A 60 4.52 -8.31 3.49
CA ASP A 60 3.57 -7.29 3.94
C ASP A 60 2.14 -7.81 3.76
N PHE A 61 1.84 -8.43 2.62
CA PHE A 61 0.51 -9.02 2.39
C PHE A 61 0.14 -10.05 3.48
N ASP A 62 1.09 -10.88 3.93
CA ASP A 62 0.89 -11.79 5.07
C ASP A 62 0.62 -11.03 6.38
N THR A 63 1.42 -10.00 6.67
CA THR A 63 1.30 -9.15 7.87
C THR A 63 -0.09 -8.50 7.94
N PHE A 64 -0.51 -7.94 6.80
CA PHE A 64 -1.78 -7.24 6.61
C PHE A 64 -2.96 -8.19 6.40
N ARG A 65 -2.73 -9.50 6.22
CA ARG A 65 -3.72 -10.57 5.98
C ARG A 65 -4.52 -10.37 4.69
N ILE A 66 -3.84 -9.99 3.61
CA ILE A 66 -4.40 -9.87 2.27
C ILE A 66 -3.77 -10.97 1.39
N VAL A 67 -4.57 -11.62 0.55
CA VAL A 67 -4.06 -12.62 -0.40
C VAL A 67 -3.30 -11.91 -1.52
N PHE A 68 -2.03 -12.28 -1.74
CA PHE A 68 -1.17 -11.64 -2.73
C PHE A 68 -1.44 -12.08 -4.18
N ASP A 69 -2.05 -13.25 -4.41
CA ASP A 69 -2.17 -13.86 -5.74
C ASP A 69 -2.83 -12.94 -6.80
N GLY A 70 -3.78 -12.10 -6.39
CA GLY A 70 -4.41 -11.11 -7.30
C GLY A 70 -3.51 -9.94 -7.69
N TYR A 71 -2.40 -9.76 -6.99
CA TYR A 71 -1.41 -8.69 -7.16
C TYR A 71 -0.08 -9.20 -7.72
N ASP A 72 0.07 -10.53 -7.86
CA ASP A 72 1.26 -11.17 -8.43
C ASP A 72 1.28 -11.05 -9.96
N ASN A 73 1.29 -9.82 -10.44
CA ASN A 73 1.33 -9.50 -11.85
C ASN A 73 2.32 -8.34 -12.09
N PRO A 74 3.57 -8.65 -12.48
CA PRO A 74 4.60 -7.63 -12.68
C PRO A 74 4.37 -6.77 -13.93
N GLU A 75 3.41 -7.09 -14.80
CA GLU A 75 3.06 -6.22 -15.95
C GLU A 75 2.19 -5.03 -15.48
N ILE A 76 1.38 -5.23 -14.45
CA ILE A 76 0.45 -4.23 -13.91
C ILE A 76 1.03 -3.55 -12.67
N TYR A 77 1.65 -4.34 -11.78
CA TYR A 77 2.08 -3.90 -10.46
C TYR A 77 3.59 -3.80 -10.33
N GLU A 78 4.03 -2.77 -9.61
CA GLU A 78 5.39 -2.62 -9.11
C GLU A 78 5.37 -2.87 -7.59
N TYR A 79 6.21 -3.78 -7.12
CA TYR A 79 6.30 -4.18 -5.71
C TYR A 79 7.73 -4.64 -5.39
N ASP A 80 8.07 -4.71 -4.11
CA ASP A 80 9.40 -5.17 -3.67
C ASP A 80 9.51 -6.69 -3.83
N THR A 81 10.45 -7.14 -4.67
CA THR A 81 10.69 -8.56 -4.94
C THR A 81 11.74 -9.17 -4.00
N ALA A 82 12.44 -8.35 -3.23
CA ALA A 82 13.47 -8.79 -2.28
C ALA A 82 12.88 -9.20 -0.92
N GLN A 83 11.61 -8.88 -0.64
CA GLN A 83 10.95 -9.07 0.65
C GLN A 83 9.90 -10.17 0.68
#